data_AF-A0A1V4Z220-F1
#
_entry.id   AF-A0A1V4Z220-F1
#
_cell.length_a   1.000
_cell.length_b   1.000
_cell.length_c   1.000
_cell.angle_alpha   90.00
_cell.angle_beta   90.00
_cell.angle_gamma   90.00
#
_symmetry.space_group_name_H-M   'P 1'
#
loop_
_entity.id
_entity.type
_entity.pdbx_description
1 polymer ?
#
loop_
_entity_poly.entity_id
_entity_poly.type
_entity_poly.pdbx_seq_one_letter_code
_entity_poly.pdbx_strand_id
1 'polypeptide(L)'
;MKGRIGRHLSFVECRESRGLGVGGGLAQRATISESGRDVVAVAMGPGKRHITKPVCEITYALREEGIDTSVLVVNAGSGVPSDAPDVSTGSIFGLDQIEIDRIQQFRIALIHLGNVRNHIIYKARLILRNVDLPAIIVCQAPVDFEDFARIGIKTRTVMPRKENIASKGTIVDIVTGVVRGTTSPQNKLDEIVSKVRKYL
;
A
#
# COMPACT_ATOMS: atom_id res chain seq x y z
N MET A 1 4.34 -13.16 22.79
CA MET A 1 3.12 -12.61 23.42
C MET A 1 1.99 -13.58 23.16
N LYS A 2 1.29 -14.07 24.20
CA LYS A 2 0.12 -14.93 24.06
C LYS A 2 -0.97 -14.12 23.35
N GLY A 3 -1.34 -14.55 22.14
CA GLY A 3 -2.37 -13.93 21.31
C GLY A 3 -3.68 -13.87 22.08
N ARG A 4 -4.35 -12.73 21.98
CA ARG A 4 -5.64 -12.45 22.61
C ARG A 4 -6.65 -13.55 22.23
N ILE A 5 -7.17 -14.28 23.21
CA ILE A 5 -8.22 -15.30 23.01
C ILE A 5 -9.58 -14.63 23.27
N GLY A 6 -10.47 -14.60 22.27
CA GLY A 6 -11.84 -14.09 22.40
C GLY A 6 -12.27 -13.19 21.23
N ARG A 7 -13.56 -12.78 21.22
CA ARG A 7 -14.05 -11.78 20.25
C ARG A 7 -13.43 -10.43 20.56
N HIS A 8 -12.68 -9.88 19.61
CA HIS A 8 -12.12 -8.53 19.73
C HIS A 8 -12.91 -7.55 18.88
N LEU A 9 -13.26 -6.43 19.51
CA LEU A 9 -13.88 -5.30 18.82
C LEU A 9 -12.75 -4.44 18.24
N SER A 10 -12.68 -4.37 16.91
CA SER A 10 -11.88 -3.37 16.20
C SER A 10 -12.80 -2.22 15.82
N PHE A 11 -12.48 -1.01 16.28
CA PHE A 11 -13.15 0.19 15.80
C PHE A 11 -12.54 0.57 14.46
N VAL A 12 -13.34 0.58 13.41
CA VAL A 12 -12.91 1.01 12.08
C VAL A 12 -13.70 2.24 11.72
N GLU A 13 -13.04 3.39 11.77
CA GLU A 13 -13.65 4.61 11.29
C GLU A 13 -13.42 4.70 9.78
N CYS A 14 -14.38 4.21 9.00
CA CYS A 14 -14.34 4.27 7.53
C CYS A 14 -14.32 5.71 6.96
N ARG A 15 -14.38 6.74 7.82
CA ARG A 15 -14.42 8.17 7.45
C ARG A 15 -13.84 9.09 8.54
N GLU A 16 -12.68 8.75 9.12
CA GLU A 16 -12.02 9.57 10.15
C GLU A 16 -11.72 10.99 9.65
N SER A 17 -11.33 11.09 8.39
CA SER A 17 -11.24 12.38 7.71
C SER A 17 -11.88 12.33 6.32
N ARG A 18 -12.63 13.39 6.00
CA ARG A 18 -13.07 13.65 4.63
C ARG A 18 -11.82 13.88 3.78
N GLY A 19 -11.57 12.97 2.85
CA GLY A 19 -10.67 13.27 1.74
C GLY A 19 -11.14 14.50 0.98
N LEU A 20 -10.19 15.24 0.41
CA LEU A 20 -10.42 16.48 -0.36
C LEU A 20 -11.35 16.32 -1.59
N GLY A 21 -11.81 15.10 -1.90
CA GLY A 21 -12.83 14.82 -2.91
C GLY A 21 -14.24 15.08 -2.40
N VAL A 22 -14.96 16.02 -3.03
CA VAL A 22 -16.29 16.53 -2.64
C VAL A 22 -17.46 15.56 -2.92
N GLY A 23 -17.24 14.24 -2.88
CA GLY A 23 -18.27 13.24 -3.22
C GLY A 23 -18.86 12.50 -2.02
N GLY A 24 -20.15 12.17 -2.10
CA GLY A 24 -20.92 11.51 -1.03
C GLY A 24 -20.73 9.99 -0.87
N GLY A 25 -19.74 9.37 -1.51
CA GLY A 25 -19.51 7.91 -1.45
C GLY A 25 -18.64 7.47 -0.26
N LEU A 26 -18.77 6.21 0.16
CA LEU A 26 -17.91 5.60 1.19
C LEU A 26 -16.51 5.29 0.62
N ALA A 27 -15.46 5.75 1.30
CA ALA A 27 -14.05 5.53 0.97
C ALA A 27 -13.62 6.00 -0.44
N GLN A 28 -13.76 7.30 -0.66
CA GLN A 28 -13.33 7.98 -1.90
C GLN A 28 -11.82 8.29 -1.90
N ARG A 29 -11.34 8.87 -3.00
CA ARG A 29 -9.98 9.42 -3.10
C ARG A 29 -9.68 10.37 -1.92
N ALA A 30 -8.43 10.35 -1.46
CA ALA A 30 -7.94 11.11 -0.32
C ALA A 30 -8.55 10.74 1.04
N THR A 31 -9.29 9.62 1.16
CA THR A 31 -9.86 9.19 2.45
C THR A 31 -8.92 8.25 3.20
N ILE A 32 -9.01 8.31 4.53
CA ILE A 32 -8.40 7.33 5.42
C ILE A 32 -9.50 6.60 6.20
N SER A 33 -9.32 5.30 6.33
CA SER A 33 -10.07 4.46 7.26
C SER A 33 -9.14 4.11 8.42
N GLU A 34 -9.41 4.65 9.60
CA GLU A 34 -8.53 4.49 10.76
C GLU A 34 -8.99 3.33 11.66
N SER A 35 -8.02 2.50 12.06
CA SER A 35 -8.23 1.33 12.93
C SER A 35 -6.99 1.06 13.82
N GLY A 36 -6.12 2.06 13.99
CA GLY A 36 -4.83 1.98 14.69
C GLY A 36 -3.62 2.15 13.74
N ARG A 37 -2.39 2.03 14.26
CA ARG A 37 -1.16 2.50 13.58
C ARG A 37 -0.09 1.42 13.32
N ASP A 38 -0.44 0.15 13.45
CA ASP A 38 0.48 -0.93 13.12
C ASP A 38 0.77 -0.96 11.61
N VAL A 39 -0.30 -1.01 10.80
CA VAL A 39 -0.17 -1.09 9.33
C VAL A 39 -0.98 0.00 8.65
N VAL A 40 -0.41 0.64 7.63
CA VAL A 40 -1.18 1.41 6.65
C VAL A 40 -1.24 0.67 5.32
N ALA A 41 -2.43 0.25 4.93
CA ALA A 41 -2.72 -0.25 3.60
C ALA A 41 -2.90 0.93 2.64
N VAL A 42 -1.87 1.21 1.82
CA VAL A 42 -1.91 2.24 0.79
C VAL A 42 -2.63 1.68 -0.43
N ALA A 43 -3.86 2.16 -0.64
CA ALA A 43 -4.72 1.76 -1.73
C ALA A 43 -4.68 2.79 -2.85
N MET A 44 -4.61 2.31 -4.09
CA MET A 44 -4.78 3.18 -5.25
C MET A 44 -6.22 3.68 -5.29
N GLY A 45 -6.37 5.00 -5.46
CA GLY A 45 -7.66 5.65 -5.64
C GLY A 45 -8.54 4.87 -6.61
N PRO A 46 -9.72 4.40 -6.17
CA PRO A 46 -10.64 3.77 -7.09
C PRO A 46 -11.10 4.80 -8.13
N GLY A 47 -11.72 4.30 -9.20
CA GLY A 47 -12.71 5.12 -9.91
C GLY A 47 -13.87 5.51 -8.97
N LYS A 48 -15.06 5.77 -9.52
CA LYS A 48 -16.23 6.27 -8.78
C LYS A 48 -16.79 5.36 -7.63
N ARG A 49 -16.12 4.29 -7.19
CA ARG A 49 -16.65 3.31 -6.20
C ARG A 49 -15.66 3.06 -5.05
N HIS A 50 -16.18 2.55 -3.92
CA HIS A 50 -15.51 2.21 -2.64
C HIS A 50 -14.13 1.51 -2.77
N ILE A 51 -13.35 1.46 -1.67
CA ILE A 51 -12.05 0.73 -1.57
C ILE A 51 -12.15 -0.59 -2.35
N THR A 52 -11.33 -0.71 -3.39
CA THR A 52 -11.46 -1.85 -4.30
C THR A 52 -11.05 -3.13 -3.58
N LYS A 53 -11.75 -4.22 -3.88
CA LYS A 53 -11.18 -5.56 -3.68
C LYS A 53 -9.78 -5.60 -4.31
N PRO A 54 -8.77 -6.17 -3.64
CA PRO A 54 -8.85 -6.96 -2.42
C PRO A 54 -8.44 -6.20 -1.15
N VAL A 55 -8.24 -4.87 -1.18
CA VAL A 55 -7.73 -4.12 -0.02
C VAL A 55 -8.59 -4.32 1.23
N CYS A 56 -9.92 -4.32 1.09
CA CYS A 56 -10.81 -4.59 2.22
C CYS A 56 -10.59 -6.00 2.82
N GLU A 57 -10.47 -7.03 1.98
CA GLU A 57 -10.25 -8.43 2.39
C GLU A 57 -8.90 -8.58 3.09
N ILE A 58 -7.85 -7.93 2.57
CA ILE A 58 -6.53 -7.89 3.19
C ILE A 58 -6.61 -7.27 4.58
N THR A 59 -7.24 -6.09 4.71
CA THR A 59 -7.34 -5.43 6.01
C THR A 59 -8.26 -6.17 6.99
N TYR A 60 -9.24 -6.92 6.49
CA TYR A 60 -10.07 -7.78 7.32
C TYR A 60 -9.24 -8.95 7.89
N ALA A 61 -8.53 -9.69 7.03
CA ALA A 61 -7.67 -10.79 7.46
C ALA A 61 -6.58 -10.34 8.45
N LEU A 62 -5.99 -9.17 8.25
CA LEU A 62 -5.02 -8.61 9.20
C LEU A 62 -5.66 -8.30 10.57
N ARG A 63 -6.86 -7.72 10.58
CA ARG A 63 -7.57 -7.39 11.84
C ARG A 63 -8.06 -8.64 12.57
N GLU A 64 -8.49 -9.68 11.86
CA GLU A 64 -8.82 -10.98 12.48
C GLU A 64 -7.61 -11.57 13.24
N GLU A 65 -6.41 -11.30 12.74
CA GLU A 65 -5.14 -11.71 13.34
C GLU A 65 -4.60 -10.74 14.39
N GLY A 66 -5.43 -9.76 14.80
CA GLY A 66 -5.13 -8.78 15.83
C GLY A 66 -4.16 -7.69 15.40
N ILE A 67 -4.01 -7.44 14.10
CA ILE A 67 -3.11 -6.42 13.54
C ILE A 67 -3.91 -5.17 13.18
N ASP A 68 -3.65 -4.08 13.89
CA ASP A 68 -4.36 -2.81 13.73
C ASP A 68 -4.02 -2.13 12.40
N THR A 69 -4.90 -2.31 11.41
CA THR A 69 -4.64 -1.91 10.03
C THR A 69 -5.55 -0.78 9.59
N SER A 70 -4.97 0.38 9.27
CA SER A 70 -5.68 1.49 8.63
C SER A 70 -5.52 1.44 7.11
N VAL A 71 -6.43 2.08 6.37
CA VAL A 71 -6.36 2.17 4.89
C VAL A 71 -6.23 3.63 4.51
N LEU A 72 -5.23 3.98 3.69
CA LEU A 72 -5.14 5.29 3.05
C LEU A 72 -5.37 5.14 1.55
N VAL A 73 -6.40 5.80 1.04
CA VAL A 73 -6.73 5.84 -0.38
C VAL A 73 -6.13 7.09 -0.99
N VAL A 74 -5.10 6.92 -1.82
CA VAL A 74 -4.38 8.06 -2.38
C VAL A 74 -5.28 8.92 -3.28
N ASN A 75 -5.09 10.24 -3.23
CA ASN A 75 -5.82 11.25 -4.00
C ASN A 75 -5.55 11.07 -5.51
N ALA A 76 -4.27 11.14 -5.87
CA ALA A 76 -3.77 10.96 -7.23
C ALA A 76 -3.32 9.50 -7.49
N GLY A 77 -4.24 8.54 -7.32
CA GLY A 77 -3.92 7.11 -7.47
C GLY A 77 -3.85 6.55 -8.90
N SER A 78 -4.28 7.31 -9.89
CA SER A 78 -4.33 6.91 -11.31
C SER A 78 -3.01 7.21 -12.04
N GLY A 79 -2.78 6.59 -13.20
CA GLY A 79 -1.62 6.87 -14.04
C GLY A 79 -0.28 6.40 -13.47
N VAL A 80 0.80 7.09 -13.84
CA VAL A 80 2.18 6.85 -13.36
C VAL A 80 2.83 8.15 -12.88
N PRO A 81 3.90 8.08 -12.06
CA PRO A 81 4.71 9.25 -11.74
C PRO A 81 5.20 9.99 -12.98
N SER A 82 5.39 11.31 -12.87
CA SER A 82 5.88 12.16 -13.98
C SER A 82 7.31 11.83 -14.42
N ASP A 83 8.09 11.18 -13.57
CA ASP A 83 9.45 10.70 -13.81
C ASP A 83 9.51 9.24 -14.28
N ALA A 84 8.37 8.66 -14.69
CA ALA A 84 8.31 7.35 -15.32
C ALA A 84 8.52 7.46 -16.85
N PRO A 85 9.20 6.49 -17.49
CA PRO A 85 9.48 6.52 -18.92
C PRO A 85 8.23 6.37 -19.80
N ASP A 86 7.12 5.91 -19.24
CA ASP A 86 5.86 5.67 -19.95
C ASP A 86 4.75 6.58 -19.42
N VAL A 87 4.78 7.86 -19.79
CA VAL A 87 3.74 8.85 -19.46
C VAL A 87 2.58 8.79 -20.47
N SER A 88 2.22 7.59 -20.92
CA SER A 88 1.12 7.39 -21.89
C SER A 88 -0.28 7.58 -21.28
N THR A 89 -0.38 7.57 -19.95
CA THR A 89 -1.66 7.77 -19.25
C THR A 89 -1.93 9.26 -19.05
N GLY A 90 -3.06 9.79 -19.51
CA GLY A 90 -3.51 11.18 -19.33
C GLY A 90 -3.79 11.62 -17.88
N SER A 91 -3.28 10.89 -16.88
CA SER A 91 -3.35 11.20 -15.45
C SER A 91 -1.99 10.92 -14.82
N ILE A 92 -1.59 11.72 -13.83
CA ILE A 92 -0.31 11.56 -13.11
C ILE A 92 -0.57 10.95 -11.73
N PHE A 93 0.28 10.00 -11.34
CA PHE A 93 0.30 9.45 -9.99
C PHE A 93 1.11 10.35 -9.06
N GLY A 94 0.57 10.66 -7.88
CA GLY A 94 1.21 11.53 -6.91
C GLY A 94 0.78 11.27 -5.49
N LEU A 95 1.51 11.86 -4.55
CA LEU A 95 1.17 11.95 -3.14
C LEU A 95 1.23 13.42 -2.71
N ASP A 96 0.20 13.86 -2.00
CA ASP A 96 0.18 15.17 -1.35
C ASP A 96 0.93 15.11 -0.01
N GLN A 97 1.43 16.25 0.49
CA GLN A 97 2.20 16.28 1.76
C GLN A 97 1.42 15.69 2.95
N ILE A 98 0.12 15.95 3.01
CA ILE A 98 -0.76 15.41 4.05
C ILE A 98 -0.81 13.88 4.00
N GLU A 99 -0.77 13.27 2.82
CA GLU A 99 -0.76 11.82 2.66
C GLU A 99 0.58 11.23 3.11
N ILE A 100 1.67 11.91 2.80
CA ILE A 100 3.03 11.53 3.24
C ILE A 100 3.09 11.55 4.77
N ASP A 101 2.67 12.66 5.39
CA ASP A 101 2.70 12.84 6.83
C ASP A 101 1.82 11.81 7.55
N ARG A 102 0.67 11.45 6.97
CA ARG A 102 -0.18 10.38 7.50
C ARG A 102 0.46 9.00 7.39
N ILE A 103 1.00 8.64 6.21
CA ILE A 103 1.66 7.32 6.03
C ILE A 103 2.82 7.17 7.01
N GLN A 104 3.60 8.23 7.25
CA GLN A 104 4.79 8.20 8.12
C GLN A 104 4.48 7.88 9.60
N GLN A 105 3.22 7.98 10.03
CA GLN A 105 2.79 7.70 11.41
C GLN A 105 2.65 6.20 11.73
N PHE A 106 2.80 5.33 10.73
CA PHE A 106 2.62 3.89 10.84
C PHE A 106 3.94 3.15 11.00
N ARG A 107 3.90 1.90 11.47
CA ARG A 107 5.10 1.07 11.61
C ARG A 107 5.52 0.41 10.31
N ILE A 108 4.55 -0.04 9.50
CA ILE A 108 4.79 -0.67 8.21
C ILE A 108 3.74 -0.25 7.18
N ALA A 109 4.18 -0.08 5.93
CA ALA A 109 3.30 0.21 4.80
C ALA A 109 3.00 -1.07 3.98
N LEU A 110 1.72 -1.38 3.78
CA LEU A 110 1.29 -2.39 2.82
C LEU A 110 0.80 -1.67 1.56
N ILE A 111 1.58 -1.74 0.47
CA ILE A 111 1.32 -0.95 -0.73
C ILE A 111 0.66 -1.83 -1.80
N HIS A 112 -0.62 -1.61 -2.05
CA HIS A 112 -1.38 -2.37 -3.05
C HIS A 112 -1.31 -1.68 -4.43
N LEU A 113 -0.73 -2.35 -5.41
CA LEU A 113 -0.48 -1.83 -6.77
C LEU A 113 -1.19 -2.67 -7.84
N GLY A 114 -1.11 -2.22 -9.10
CA GLY A 114 -1.83 -2.81 -10.23
C GLY A 114 -1.13 -4.01 -10.88
N ASN A 115 -1.28 -4.12 -12.21
CA ASN A 115 -0.78 -5.23 -13.02
C ASN A 115 0.28 -4.82 -14.07
N VAL A 116 0.63 -3.54 -14.18
CA VAL A 116 1.64 -3.10 -15.15
C VAL A 116 2.97 -2.97 -14.44
N ARG A 117 3.95 -3.80 -14.81
CA ARG A 117 5.26 -3.91 -14.14
C ARG A 117 5.93 -2.55 -13.91
N ASN A 118 6.07 -1.76 -14.97
CA ASN A 118 6.64 -0.41 -14.87
C ASN A 118 5.83 0.50 -13.93
N HIS A 119 4.49 0.44 -13.98
CA HIS A 119 3.66 1.26 -13.11
C HIS A 119 3.86 0.88 -11.64
N ILE A 120 3.94 -0.42 -11.34
CA ILE A 120 4.18 -0.93 -9.98
C ILE A 120 5.50 -0.39 -9.45
N ILE A 121 6.57 -0.59 -10.21
CA ILE A 121 7.94 -0.22 -9.84
C ILE A 121 8.06 1.30 -9.57
N TYR A 122 7.57 2.14 -10.50
CA TYR A 122 7.70 3.59 -10.37
C TYR A 122 6.76 4.17 -9.30
N LYS A 123 5.54 3.64 -9.13
CA LYS A 123 4.66 4.06 -8.02
C LYS A 123 5.25 3.72 -6.67
N ALA A 124 5.81 2.52 -6.52
CA ALA A 124 6.51 2.13 -5.30
C ALA A 124 7.67 3.11 -5.01
N ARG A 125 8.45 3.50 -6.02
CA ARG A 125 9.51 4.51 -5.87
C ARG A 125 8.95 5.85 -5.39
N LEU A 126 7.88 6.35 -6.02
CA LEU A 126 7.30 7.65 -5.65
C LEU A 126 6.75 7.63 -4.22
N ILE A 127 6.20 6.52 -3.75
CA ILE A 127 5.78 6.40 -2.35
C ILE A 127 7.02 6.38 -1.45
N LEU A 128 7.95 5.45 -1.68
CA LEU A 128 9.08 5.18 -0.79
C LEU A 128 10.18 6.24 -0.83
N ARG A 129 10.24 7.11 -1.83
CA ARG A 129 11.11 8.30 -1.79
C ARG A 129 10.60 9.37 -0.83
N ASN A 130 9.31 9.35 -0.53
CA ASN A 130 8.66 10.32 0.33
C ASN A 130 8.51 9.81 1.76
N VAL A 131 8.26 8.52 1.95
CA VAL A 131 8.08 7.90 3.28
C VAL A 131 9.24 6.99 3.66
N ASP A 132 9.72 7.11 4.88
CA ASP A 132 10.77 6.26 5.46
C ASP A 132 10.15 5.17 6.33
N LEU A 133 9.67 4.10 5.69
CA LEU A 133 9.07 2.95 6.36
C LEU A 133 9.51 1.64 5.71
N PRO A 134 9.51 0.52 6.47
CA PRO A 134 9.46 -0.80 5.86
C PRO A 134 8.15 -0.95 5.08
N ALA A 135 8.21 -1.56 3.91
CA ALA A 135 7.07 -1.71 3.03
C ALA A 135 6.96 -3.12 2.43
N ILE A 136 5.72 -3.61 2.36
CA ILE A 136 5.37 -4.84 1.65
C ILE A 136 4.61 -4.45 0.40
N ILE A 137 5.09 -4.89 -0.76
CA ILE A 137 4.41 -4.65 -2.05
C ILE A 137 3.42 -5.78 -2.30
N VAL A 138 2.15 -5.43 -2.56
CA VAL A 138 1.11 -6.38 -2.96
C VAL A 138 0.64 -6.00 -4.37
N CYS A 139 0.78 -6.90 -5.34
CA CYS A 139 0.43 -6.58 -6.73
C CYS A 139 0.08 -7.82 -7.55
N GLN A 140 -0.40 -7.62 -8.78
CA GLN A 140 -0.74 -8.73 -9.68
C GLN A 140 0.47 -9.25 -10.45
N ALA A 141 1.23 -8.34 -11.06
CA ALA A 141 2.32 -8.73 -11.96
C ALA A 141 3.49 -9.37 -11.20
N PRO A 142 4.20 -10.33 -11.83
CA PRO A 142 5.43 -10.85 -11.27
C PRO A 142 6.50 -9.74 -11.25
N VAL A 143 6.99 -9.44 -10.04
CA VAL A 143 8.10 -8.53 -9.75
C VAL A 143 8.95 -9.13 -8.64
N ASP A 144 10.22 -8.78 -8.61
CA ASP A 144 11.18 -9.21 -7.59
C ASP A 144 11.95 -8.02 -6.98
N PHE A 145 12.87 -8.29 -6.07
CA PHE A 145 13.68 -7.24 -5.43
C PHE A 145 14.64 -6.54 -6.41
N GLU A 146 15.10 -7.22 -7.45
CA GLU A 146 16.03 -6.64 -8.43
C GLU A 146 15.33 -5.56 -9.27
N ASP A 147 14.07 -5.79 -9.64
CA ASP A 147 13.24 -4.82 -10.35
C ASP A 147 13.20 -3.47 -9.64
N PHE A 148 12.99 -3.50 -8.32
CA PHE A 148 12.94 -2.30 -7.50
C PHE A 148 14.34 -1.72 -7.25
N ALA A 149 15.34 -2.56 -7.02
CA ALA A 149 16.71 -2.10 -6.77
C ALA A 149 17.33 -1.41 -7.99
N ARG A 150 17.03 -1.87 -9.22
CA ARG A 150 17.51 -1.27 -10.48
C ARG A 150 17.11 0.20 -10.63
N ILE A 151 16.00 0.61 -10.03
CA ILE A 151 15.51 2.00 -10.09
C ILE A 151 15.75 2.78 -8.79
N GLY A 152 16.61 2.26 -7.91
CA GLY A 152 17.08 2.96 -6.71
C GLY A 152 16.26 2.72 -5.45
N ILE A 153 15.32 1.77 -5.43
CA ILE A 153 14.58 1.45 -4.20
C ILE A 153 15.40 0.51 -3.32
N LYS A 154 15.58 0.86 -2.04
CA LYS A 154 16.16 -0.03 -1.04
C LYS A 154 15.28 -1.26 -0.87
N THR A 155 15.87 -2.45 -0.96
CA THR A 155 15.17 -3.70 -0.66
C THR A 155 15.95 -4.52 0.37
N ARG A 156 15.27 -5.48 1.02
CA ARG A 156 15.88 -6.36 2.02
C ARG A 156 17.01 -7.23 1.47
N THR A 157 16.92 -7.65 0.20
CA THR A 157 17.84 -8.66 -0.37
C THR A 157 18.78 -8.09 -1.42
N VAL A 158 18.36 -7.05 -2.13
CA VAL A 158 19.13 -6.42 -3.21
C VAL A 158 19.20 -4.91 -2.95
N MET A 159 20.39 -4.42 -2.60
CA MET A 159 20.61 -3.00 -2.36
C MET A 159 21.09 -2.30 -3.64
N PRO A 160 20.49 -1.17 -4.04
CA PRO A 160 21.09 -0.29 -5.03
C PRO A 160 22.49 0.17 -4.61
N ARG A 161 23.31 0.58 -5.58
CA ARG A 161 24.56 1.30 -5.29
C ARG A 161 24.25 2.57 -4.52
N LYS A 162 25.14 2.98 -3.61
CA LYS A 162 24.92 4.14 -2.73
C LYS A 162 24.59 5.41 -3.52
N GLU A 163 25.26 5.66 -4.65
CA GLU A 163 24.97 6.82 -5.50
C GLU A 163 23.60 6.77 -6.22
N ASN A 164 22.99 5.59 -6.31
CA ASN A 164 21.74 5.36 -7.05
C ASN A 164 20.53 5.18 -6.12
N ILE A 165 20.68 5.34 -4.80
CA ILE A 165 19.57 5.20 -3.85
C ILE A 165 18.60 6.38 -4.07
N ALA A 166 17.36 6.04 -4.44
CA ALA A 166 16.27 6.97 -4.71
C ALA A 166 15.09 6.81 -3.75
N SER A 167 15.17 5.92 -2.75
CA SER A 167 14.13 5.74 -1.73
C SER A 167 14.62 6.02 -0.31
N LYS A 168 13.73 6.58 0.51
CA LYS A 168 13.88 6.67 1.97
C LYS A 168 13.42 5.37 2.62
N GLY A 169 12.24 4.86 2.26
CA GLY A 169 11.73 3.58 2.74
C GLY A 169 12.43 2.37 2.13
N THR A 170 12.09 1.18 2.62
CA THR A 170 12.72 -0.09 2.24
C THR A 170 11.65 -1.16 1.97
N ILE A 171 11.73 -1.83 0.82
CA ILE A 171 10.87 -2.98 0.53
C ILE A 171 11.40 -4.21 1.29
N VAL A 172 10.61 -4.71 2.23
CA VAL A 172 10.97 -5.86 3.07
C VAL A 172 10.42 -7.18 2.54
N ASP A 173 9.29 -7.14 1.83
CA ASP A 173 8.67 -8.31 1.20
C ASP A 173 7.75 -7.94 0.02
N ILE A 174 7.41 -8.95 -0.79
CA ILE A 174 6.60 -8.79 -2.00
C ILE A 174 5.60 -9.96 -2.09
N VAL A 175 4.33 -9.67 -2.35
CA VAL A 175 3.26 -10.64 -2.65
C VAL A 175 2.72 -10.35 -4.04
N THR A 176 2.96 -11.25 -4.99
CA THR A 176 2.47 -11.16 -6.38
C THR A 176 1.22 -12.01 -6.59
N GLY A 177 0.53 -11.84 -7.72
CA GLY A 177 -0.69 -12.58 -8.06
C GLY A 177 -1.96 -12.12 -7.34
N VAL A 178 -1.93 -10.93 -6.72
CA VAL A 178 -3.10 -10.33 -6.07
C VAL A 178 -3.79 -9.39 -7.06
N VAL A 179 -4.98 -9.77 -7.51
CA VAL A 179 -5.70 -9.12 -8.61
C VAL A 179 -6.66 -8.05 -8.08
N ARG A 180 -6.61 -6.85 -8.66
CA ARG A 180 -7.54 -5.76 -8.32
C ARG A 180 -8.93 -6.06 -8.87
N GLY A 181 -9.96 -5.85 -8.05
CA GLY A 181 -11.37 -6.00 -8.43
C GLY A 181 -11.91 -7.42 -8.26
N THR A 182 -11.08 -8.38 -7.85
CA THR A 182 -11.48 -9.76 -7.57
C THR A 182 -11.18 -10.12 -6.13
N THR A 183 -11.86 -11.14 -5.62
CA THR A 183 -11.56 -11.67 -4.28
C THR A 183 -10.18 -12.33 -4.28
N SER A 184 -9.41 -12.08 -3.23
CA SER A 184 -8.12 -12.72 -3.02
C SER A 184 -8.29 -14.17 -2.58
N PRO A 185 -7.54 -15.12 -3.18
CA PRO A 185 -7.45 -16.47 -2.67
C PRO A 185 -6.96 -16.50 -1.21
N GLN A 186 -7.43 -17.47 -0.42
CA GLN A 186 -7.07 -17.57 1.01
C GLN A 186 -5.56 -17.67 1.22
N ASN A 187 -4.86 -18.49 0.43
CA ASN A 187 -3.41 -18.62 0.53
C ASN A 187 -2.65 -17.30 0.31
N LYS A 188 -3.22 -16.35 -0.45
CA LYS A 188 -2.65 -15.01 -0.63
C LYS A 188 -2.91 -14.12 0.58
N LEU A 189 -4.08 -14.23 1.20
CA LEU A 189 -4.35 -13.53 2.45
C LEU A 189 -3.42 -14.02 3.56
N ASP A 190 -3.24 -15.34 3.67
CA ASP A 190 -2.33 -15.96 4.66
C ASP A 190 -0.87 -15.54 4.43
N GLU A 191 -0.44 -15.50 3.16
CA GLU A 191 0.90 -15.02 2.77
C GLU A 191 1.11 -13.56 3.20
N ILE A 192 0.12 -12.70 2.96
CA ILE A 192 0.16 -11.29 3.37
C ILE A 192 0.24 -11.16 4.88
N VAL A 193 -0.65 -11.83 5.62
CA VAL A 193 -0.68 -11.84 7.08
C VAL A 193 0.67 -12.28 7.64
N SER A 194 1.20 -13.40 7.15
CA SER A 194 2.47 -13.95 7.63
C SER A 194 3.63 -12.99 7.39
N LYS A 195 3.67 -12.30 6.25
CA LYS A 195 4.72 -11.33 5.93
C LYS A 195 4.58 -10.08 6.77
N VAL A 196 3.36 -9.55 6.91
CA VAL A 196 3.10 -8.38 7.76
C VAL A 196 3.54 -8.67 9.20
N ARG A 197 3.09 -9.78 9.79
CA ARG A 197 3.46 -10.20 11.16
C ARG A 197 4.96 -10.36 11.36
N LYS A 198 5.71 -10.77 10.33
CA LYS A 198 7.17 -10.93 10.41
C LYS A 198 7.91 -9.61 10.58
N TYR A 199 7.39 -8.51 10.02
CA TYR A 199 8.06 -7.20 9.99
C TYR A 199 7.37 -6.13 10.84
N LEU A 200 6.39 -6.54 11.64
CA LEU A 200 5.70 -5.71 12.61
C LEU A 200 6.38 -5.80 13.98
#